data_AF-A0AA43D3X9-F1
#
_entry.id   AF-A0AA43D3X9-F1
#
_cell.length_a   1.000
_cell.length_b   1.000
_cell.length_c   1.000
_cell.angle_alpha   90.00
_cell.angle_beta   90.00
_cell.angle_gamma   90.00
#
_symmetry.space_group_name_H-M   'P 1'
#
loop_
_entity.id
_entity.type
_entity.pdbx_description
1 polymer ?
#
loop_
_entity_poly.entity_id
_entity_poly.type
_entity_poly.pdbx_seq_one_letter_code
_entity_poly.pdbx_strand_id
1 'polypeptide(L)'
;MTTQLRALVKAGKFLELPAVHDPLGAKLAESIGFKTIYNGGFVTGGSTTISEPLLTMTEQITVAANMAKAVDIPVIMDAGA
;
A
#
# COMPACT_ATOMS: atom_id res chain seq x y z
N MET A 1 -3.15 -12.34 3.08
CA MET A 1 -2.90 -11.36 4.17
C MET A 1 -4.16 -10.70 4.73
N THR A 2 -5.35 -10.89 4.14
CA THR A 2 -6.60 -10.31 4.66
C THR A 2 -6.94 -10.75 6.09
N THR A 3 -6.61 -11.98 6.49
CA THR A 3 -6.76 -12.47 7.87
C THR A 3 -5.90 -11.69 8.87
N GLN A 4 -4.64 -11.37 8.53
CA GLN A 4 -3.74 -10.58 9.37
C GLN A 4 -4.29 -9.16 9.57
N LEU A 5 -4.70 -8.50 8.48
CA LEU A 5 -5.30 -7.15 8.57
C LEU A 5 -6.54 -7.15 9.47
N ARG A 6 -7.45 -8.12 9.31
CA ARG A 6 -8.63 -8.24 10.17
C ARG A 6 -8.27 -8.43 11.65
N ALA A 7 -7.22 -9.18 11.95
CA ALA A 7 -6.74 -9.35 13.32
C ALA A 7 -6.18 -8.03 13.90
N LEU A 8 -5.40 -7.29 13.12
CA LEU A 8 -4.86 -5.98 13.52
C LEU A 8 -5.98 -4.97 13.80
N VAL A 9 -6.98 -4.88 12.92
CA VAL A 9 -8.15 -4.00 13.10
C VAL A 9 -8.94 -4.40 14.35
N LYS A 10 -9.20 -5.70 14.55
CA LYS A 10 -9.92 -6.21 15.74
C LYS A 10 -9.17 -5.96 17.05
N ALA A 11 -7.85 -5.85 17.03
CA ALA A 11 -7.07 -5.53 18.22
C ALA A 11 -7.37 -4.12 18.75
N GLY A 12 -7.98 -3.24 17.94
CA GLY A 12 -8.46 -1.92 18.37
C GLY A 12 -7.34 -0.96 18.76
N LYS A 13 -6.10 -1.24 18.36
CA LYS A 13 -4.94 -0.37 18.58
C LYS A 13 -4.73 0.54 17.38
N PHE A 14 -4.06 1.66 17.61
CA PHE A 14 -3.59 2.50 16.51
C PHE A 14 -2.70 1.66 15.58
N LEU A 15 -2.92 1.81 14.27
CA LEU A 15 -2.23 1.05 13.23
C LEU A 15 -1.64 2.03 12.23
N GLU A 16 -0.31 2.07 12.12
CA GLU A 16 0.35 2.95 11.16
C GLU A 16 0.20 2.44 9.72
N LEU A 17 -0.10 3.36 8.81
CA LEU A 17 -0.31 3.09 7.39
C LEU A 17 0.54 4.07 6.57
N PRO A 18 1.88 3.94 6.60
CA PRO A 18 2.75 4.82 5.82
C PRO A 18 2.43 4.70 4.33
N ALA A 19 2.44 5.84 3.64
CA ALA A 19 2.20 5.92 2.20
C ALA A 19 3.44 5.46 1.43
N VAL A 20 3.28 4.47 0.56
CA VAL A 20 4.34 3.84 -0.23
C VAL A 20 3.86 3.66 -1.68
N HIS A 21 4.75 3.87 -2.64
CA HIS A 21 4.43 3.86 -4.08
C HIS A 21 5.21 2.82 -4.90
N ASP A 22 6.08 2.02 -4.29
CA ASP A 22 6.82 0.97 -4.99
C ASP A 22 7.18 -0.23 -4.07
N PRO A 23 7.61 -1.38 -4.63
CA PRO A 23 7.97 -2.56 -3.84
C PRO A 23 9.19 -2.36 -2.93
N LEU A 24 10.15 -1.50 -3.30
CA LEU A 24 11.36 -1.29 -2.50
C LEU A 24 11.06 -0.51 -1.22
N GLY A 25 10.27 0.56 -1.33
CA GLY A 25 9.72 1.30 -0.21
C GLY A 25 8.84 0.42 0.68
N ALA A 26 8.14 -0.57 0.10
CA ALA A 26 7.36 -1.53 0.87
C ALA A 26 8.28 -2.42 1.73
N LYS A 27 9.36 -2.99 1.14
CA LYS A 27 10.38 -3.73 1.89
C LYS A 27 11.03 -2.90 2.98
N LEU A 28 11.28 -1.61 2.71
CA LEU A 28 11.89 -0.71 3.68
C LEU A 28 10.94 -0.42 4.85
N ALA A 29 9.66 -0.17 4.59
CA ALA A 29 8.67 0.02 5.65
C ALA A 29 8.54 -1.25 6.52
N GLU A 30 8.51 -2.42 5.88
CA GLU A 30 8.53 -3.70 6.59
C GLU A 30 9.78 -3.86 7.46
N SER A 31 10.98 -3.56 6.94
CA SER A 31 12.24 -3.72 7.69
C SER A 31 12.39 -2.75 8.86
N ILE A 32 11.76 -1.56 8.78
CA ILE A 32 11.66 -0.60 9.89
C ILE A 32 10.71 -1.12 10.98
N GLY A 33 9.82 -2.07 10.65
CA GLY A 33 8.96 -2.75 11.61
C GLY A 33 7.48 -2.37 11.54
N PHE A 34 7.07 -1.57 10.55
CA PHE A 34 5.66 -1.24 10.31
C PHE A 34 4.85 -2.52 10.11
N LYS A 35 3.59 -2.52 10.58
CA LYS A 35 2.72 -3.71 10.55
C LYS A 35 1.77 -3.72 9.35
N THR A 36 1.66 -2.59 8.66
CA THR A 36 0.87 -2.41 7.45
C THR A 36 1.46 -1.29 6.62
N ILE A 37 1.11 -1.25 5.34
CA ILE A 37 1.45 -0.14 4.43
C ILE A 37 0.24 0.26 3.61
N TYR A 38 0.22 1.51 3.15
CA TYR A 38 -0.83 2.05 2.30
C TYR A 38 -0.27 2.52 0.97
N ASN A 39 -0.89 2.12 -0.13
CA ASN A 39 -0.62 2.62 -1.47
C ASN A 39 -1.77 3.54 -1.90
N GLY A 40 -1.57 4.85 -1.75
CA GLY A 40 -2.52 5.88 -2.15
C GLY A 40 -2.45 6.19 -3.65
N GLY A 41 -3.58 6.54 -4.28
CA GLY A 41 -3.61 6.92 -5.69
C GLY A 41 -2.72 8.13 -5.98
N PHE A 42 -2.73 9.12 -5.07
CA PHE A 42 -1.84 10.29 -5.15
C PHE A 42 -0.36 9.94 -5.24
N VAL A 43 0.13 8.97 -4.45
CA VAL A 43 1.57 8.61 -4.47
C VAL A 43 1.95 7.79 -5.70
N THR A 44 1.03 6.98 -6.23
CA THR A 44 1.21 6.29 -7.52
C THR A 44 1.21 7.28 -8.69
N GLY A 45 0.31 8.26 -8.69
CA GLY A 45 0.27 9.31 -9.71
C GLY A 45 1.53 10.16 -9.65
N GLY A 46 1.90 10.61 -8.45
CA GLY A 46 3.10 11.39 -8.21
C GLY A 46 4.38 10.70 -8.70
N SER A 47 4.51 9.38 -8.51
CA SER A 47 5.68 8.62 -8.99
C SER A 47 5.73 8.45 -10.51
N THR A 48 4.59 8.60 -11.19
CA THR A 48 4.43 8.49 -12.65
C THR A 48 4.23 9.85 -13.33
N THR A 49 4.37 10.95 -12.58
CA THR A 49 4.18 12.34 -13.05
C THR A 49 2.79 12.64 -13.63
N ILE A 50 1.77 11.89 -13.18
CA ILE A 50 0.36 12.13 -13.51
C ILE A 50 -0.46 12.32 -12.23
N SER A 51 -1.63 12.95 -12.33
CA SER A 51 -2.52 13.07 -11.18
C SER A 51 -3.30 11.79 -10.97
N GLU A 52 -3.67 11.50 -9.71
CA GLU A 52 -4.48 10.33 -9.36
C GLU A 52 -5.75 10.16 -10.22
N PRO A 53 -6.54 11.20 -10.54
CA PRO A 53 -7.76 11.03 -11.36
C PRO A 53 -7.50 10.62 -12.81
N LEU A 54 -6.25 10.64 -13.26
CA LEU A 54 -5.84 10.19 -14.59
C LEU A 54 -5.22 8.80 -14.60
N LEU A 55 -4.98 8.21 -13.42
CA LEU A 55 -4.59 6.80 -13.33
C LEU A 55 -5.76 5.92 -13.73
N THR A 56 -5.42 4.83 -14.41
CA THR A 56 -6.34 3.71 -14.58
C THR A 56 -6.27 2.79 -13.37
N MET A 57 -7.38 2.12 -13.07
CA MET A 57 -7.41 1.03 -12.08
C MET A 57 -6.35 -0.05 -12.35
N THR A 58 -6.01 -0.33 -13.62
CA THR A 58 -4.95 -1.28 -13.97
C THR A 58 -3.57 -0.81 -13.50
N GLU A 59 -3.23 0.46 -13.70
CA GLU A 59 -1.97 1.03 -13.23
C GLU A 59 -1.88 0.98 -11.70
N GLN A 60 -2.94 1.39 -11.01
CA GLN A 60 -3.01 1.39 -9.55
C GLN A 60 -2.91 -0.03 -8.96
N ILE A 61 -3.68 -0.99 -9.50
CA ILE A 61 -3.62 -2.40 -9.06
C ILE A 61 -2.25 -3.01 -9.33
N THR A 62 -1.60 -2.66 -10.45
CA THR A 62 -0.29 -3.22 -10.80
C THR A 62 0.76 -2.85 -9.75
N VAL A 63 0.80 -1.59 -9.32
CA VAL A 63 1.72 -1.13 -8.27
C VAL A 63 1.43 -1.85 -6.95
N ALA A 64 0.17 -1.84 -6.50
CA ALA A 64 -0.20 -2.49 -5.25
C ALA A 64 0.03 -4.01 -5.26
N ALA A 65 -0.21 -4.70 -6.38
CA ALA A 65 0.03 -6.13 -6.51
C ALA A 65 1.53 -6.46 -6.44
N ASN A 66 2.39 -5.63 -7.02
CA ASN A 66 3.83 -5.79 -6.93
C ASN A 66 4.34 -5.56 -5.50
N MET A 67 3.80 -4.56 -4.81
CA MET A 67 4.10 -4.33 -3.39
C MET A 67 3.65 -5.52 -2.53
N ALA A 68 2.42 -6.01 -2.71
CA ALA A 68 1.88 -7.13 -1.95
C ALA A 68 2.62 -8.46 -2.18
N LYS A 69 3.31 -8.62 -3.31
CA LYS A 69 4.19 -9.77 -3.58
C LYS A 69 5.57 -9.64 -2.92
N ALA A 70 5.99 -8.43 -2.55
CA ALA A 70 7.32 -8.16 -2.02
C ALA A 70 7.40 -8.28 -0.49
N VAL A 71 6.30 -8.01 0.22
CA VAL A 71 6.26 -7.95 1.69
C VAL A 71 5.33 -9.01 2.30
N ASP A 72 5.57 -9.33 3.57
CA ASP A 72 4.79 -10.25 4.39
C ASP A 72 3.75 -9.54 5.30
N ILE A 73 3.66 -8.21 5.19
CA ILE A 73 2.69 -7.36 5.90
C ILE A 73 1.54 -6.91 4.97
N PRO A 74 0.32 -6.66 5.50
CA PRO A 74 -0.80 -6.24 4.69
C PRO A 74 -0.56 -4.92 3.95
N VAL A 75 -0.91 -4.92 2.66
CA VAL A 75 -0.95 -3.75 1.78
C VAL A 75 -2.40 -3.32 1.61
N ILE A 76 -2.70 -2.08 1.99
CA ILE A 76 -3.99 -1.44 1.74
C ILE A 76 -3.80 -0.55 0.52
N MET A 77 -4.64 -0.71 -0.50
CA MET A 77 -4.57 0.09 -1.72
C MET A 77 -5.80 0.98 -1.83
N ASP A 78 -5.57 2.19 -2.31
CA ASP A 78 -6.58 3.15 -2.72
C ASP A 78 -7.16 2.80 -4.08
N ALA A 79 -8.47 2.61 -4.12
CA ALA A 79 -9.23 2.20 -5.31
C ALA A 79 -10.15 3.33 -5.80
N GLY A 80 -9.75 4.59 -5.64
CA GLY A 80 -10.43 5.75 -6.21
C GLY A 80 -10.18 5.99 -7.71
N ALA A 81 -9.13 5.37 -8.26
CA ALA A 81 -8.79 5.35 -9.70
C ALA A 81 -9.52 4.24 -10.48
#